data_AF-A0A7X2MGB8-F1
#
_entry.id   AF-A0A7X2MGB8-F1
#
_cell.length_a   1.000
_cell.length_b   1.000
_cell.length_c   1.000
_cell.angle_alpha   90.00
_cell.angle_beta   90.00
_cell.angle_gamma   90.00
#
_symmetry.space_group_name_H-M   'P 1'
#
loop_
_entity.id
_entity.type
_entity.pdbx_description
1 polymer ?
#
loop_
_entity_poly.entity_id
_entity_poly.type
_entity_poly.pdbx_seq_one_letter_code
_entity_poly.pdbx_strand_id
1 'polypeptide(L)'
;MRKLRRKHDSRVNKKFYFWSTITIIVLLIILGYAKAQSPQVQAKKEAYLVAKKYGNVRKAEDFYVFNRKQTYYTIYGTNKRGQEVYVITSQNGKKVNIYAQDKGISVNKAK
;
A
#
# COMPACT_ATOMS: atom_id res chain seq x y z
N MET A 1 70.56 5.84 1.99
CA MET A 1 69.52 4.80 2.19
C MET A 1 68.15 5.44 2.29
N ARG A 2 67.21 5.02 1.43
CA ARG A 2 65.85 5.58 1.30
C ARG A 2 64.93 5.06 2.41
N LYS A 3 64.18 5.94 3.09
CA LYS A 3 62.91 5.58 3.73
C LYS A 3 61.85 6.64 3.41
N LEU A 4 61.12 6.40 2.32
CA LEU A 4 59.89 7.12 2.02
C LEU A 4 58.81 6.63 3.00
N ARG A 5 58.56 7.45 4.03
CA ARG A 5 57.46 7.24 4.96
C ARG A 5 56.15 7.51 4.22
N ARG A 6 55.56 6.46 3.62
CA ARG A 6 54.22 6.53 3.03
C ARG A 6 53.24 6.87 4.15
N LYS A 7 52.78 8.12 4.15
CA LYS A 7 51.70 8.60 5.01
C LYS A 7 50.45 7.85 4.56
N HIS A 8 50.08 6.81 5.32
CA HIS A 8 48.88 6.02 5.08
C HIS A 8 47.67 6.96 5.21
N ASP A 9 47.11 7.34 4.06
CA ASP A 9 46.18 8.46 3.92
C ASP A 9 44.79 8.07 4.45
N SER A 10 44.62 8.17 5.77
CA SER A 10 43.38 7.87 6.49
C SER A 10 42.17 8.71 6.06
N ARG A 11 42.39 9.73 5.22
CA ARG A 11 41.33 10.55 4.62
C ARG A 11 40.48 9.78 3.60
N VAL A 12 41.07 8.84 2.86
CA VAL A 12 40.31 8.00 1.92
C VAL A 12 39.40 7.05 2.70
N ASN A 13 39.92 6.47 3.79
CA ASN A 13 39.19 5.54 4.64
C ASN A 13 38.03 6.24 5.37
N LYS A 14 38.24 7.44 5.94
CA LYS A 14 37.16 8.21 6.59
C LYS A 14 36.06 8.63 5.61
N LYS A 15 36.42 9.06 4.39
CA LYS A 15 35.44 9.35 3.34
C LYS A 15 34.68 8.08 2.93
N PHE A 16 35.38 6.95 2.77
CA PHE A 16 34.75 5.67 2.46
C PHE A 16 33.78 5.21 3.55
N TYR A 17 34.15 5.30 4.83
CA TYR A 17 33.23 5.02 5.94
C TYR A 17 32.04 5.97 5.98
N PHE A 18 32.25 7.25 5.67
CA PHE A 18 31.17 8.24 5.58
C PHE A 18 30.18 7.90 4.46
N TRP A 19 30.66 7.64 3.24
CA TRP A 19 29.83 7.22 2.11
C TRP A 19 29.14 5.87 2.35
N SER A 20 29.85 4.90 2.95
CA SER A 20 29.28 3.61 3.33
C SER A 20 28.14 3.75 4.34
N THR A 21 28.30 4.61 5.34
CA THR A 21 27.25 4.90 6.34
C THR A 21 26.02 5.52 5.69
N ILE A 22 26.20 6.48 4.79
CA ILE A 22 25.10 7.10 4.04
C ILE A 22 24.35 6.05 3.20
N THR A 23 25.07 5.18 2.49
CA THR A 23 24.46 4.12 1.68
C THR A 23 23.61 3.17 2.52
N ILE A 24 24.08 2.79 3.71
CA ILE A 24 23.34 1.93 4.64
C ILE A 24 22.05 2.63 5.10
N ILE A 25 22.12 3.92 5.45
CA ILE A 25 20.94 4.69 5.86
C ILE A 25 19.91 4.76 4.74
N VAL A 26 20.34 5.03 3.51
CA VAL A 26 19.44 5.07 2.33
C VAL A 26 18.76 3.72 2.11
N LEU A 27 19.51 2.62 2.21
CA LEU A 27 18.96 1.26 2.12
C LEU A 27 17.89 0.98 3.18
N LEU A 28 18.14 1.40 4.43
CA LEU A 28 17.17 1.24 5.52
C LEU A 28 15.89 2.04 5.27
N ILE A 29 16.01 3.26 4.73
CA ILE A 29 14.85 4.10 4.38
C ILE A 29 14.02 3.43 3.28
N ILE A 30 14.66 2.92 2.22
CA ILE A 30 13.97 2.23 1.11
C ILE A 30 13.25 0.97 1.62
N LEU A 31 13.91 0.15 2.43
CA LEU A 31 13.32 -1.06 3.01
C LEU A 31 12.16 -0.74 3.96
N GLY A 32 12.31 0.31 4.78
CA GLY A 32 11.24 0.80 5.65
C GLY A 32 10.02 1.27 4.86
N TYR A 33 10.25 2.06 3.80
CA TYR A 33 9.19 2.54 2.91
C TYR A 33 8.48 1.39 2.18
N ALA A 34 9.22 0.41 1.66
CA ALA A 34 8.65 -0.77 1.01
C ALA A 34 7.79 -1.60 1.97
N LYS A 35 8.24 -1.78 3.23
CA LYS A 35 7.43 -2.45 4.26
C LYS A 35 6.18 -1.66 4.64
N ALA A 36 6.25 -0.32 4.68
CA ALA A 36 5.09 0.52 4.96
C ALA A 36 4.04 0.47 3.85
N GLN A 37 4.46 0.29 2.58
CA GLN A 37 3.55 0.22 1.44
C GLN A 37 2.93 -1.18 1.23
N SER A 38 3.64 -2.24 1.64
CA SER A 38 3.20 -3.63 1.55
C SER A 38 1.75 -3.89 2.05
N PRO A 39 1.34 -3.42 3.25
CA PRO A 39 0.00 -3.69 3.75
C PRO A 39 -1.12 -3.07 2.90
N GLN A 40 -0.91 -1.89 2.29
CA GLN A 40 -1.93 -1.27 1.45
C GLN A 40 -2.11 -2.00 0.11
N VAL A 41 -0.99 -2.43 -0.48
CA VAL A 41 -1.01 -3.19 -1.75
C VAL A 41 -1.68 -4.56 -1.53
N GLN A 42 -1.35 -5.23 -0.44
CA GLN A 42 -1.98 -6.50 -0.06
C GLN A 42 -3.47 -6.32 0.22
N ALA A 43 -3.85 -5.31 1.01
CA ALA A 43 -5.25 -4.99 1.30
C ALA A 43 -6.07 -4.74 0.04
N LYS A 44 -5.54 -3.95 -0.91
CA LYS A 44 -6.21 -3.71 -2.20
C LYS A 44 -6.40 -5.00 -2.99
N LYS A 45 -5.37 -5.85 -3.04
CA LYS A 45 -5.43 -7.14 -3.74
C LYS A 45 -6.45 -8.08 -3.10
N GLU A 46 -6.45 -8.21 -1.78
CA GLU A 46 -7.40 -9.05 -1.05
C GLU A 46 -8.84 -8.55 -1.20
N ALA A 47 -9.07 -7.25 -1.03
CA ALA A 47 -10.37 -6.64 -1.24
C ALA A 47 -10.87 -6.88 -2.67
N TYR A 48 -9.98 -6.81 -3.67
CA TYR A 48 -10.33 -7.07 -5.07
C TYR A 48 -10.72 -8.54 -5.29
N LEU A 49 -10.00 -9.48 -4.69
CA LEU A 49 -10.35 -10.90 -4.74
C LEU A 49 -11.71 -11.17 -4.10
N VAL A 50 -11.99 -10.54 -2.95
CA VAL A 50 -13.29 -10.63 -2.27
C VAL A 50 -14.40 -10.04 -3.15
N ALA A 51 -14.20 -8.86 -3.74
CA ALA A 51 -15.17 -8.21 -4.62
C ALA A 51 -15.44 -9.02 -5.89
N LYS A 52 -14.41 -9.65 -6.47
CA LYS A 52 -14.56 -10.55 -7.61
C LYS A 52 -15.31 -11.83 -7.24
N LYS A 53 -14.97 -12.44 -6.09
CA LYS A 53 -15.51 -13.73 -5.64
C LYS A 53 -16.96 -13.61 -5.17
N TYR A 54 -17.26 -12.63 -4.32
CA TYR A 54 -18.56 -12.49 -3.68
C TYR A 54 -19.45 -11.44 -4.36
N GLY A 55 -18.86 -10.33 -4.82
CA GLY A 55 -19.59 -9.24 -5.48
C GLY A 55 -19.77 -9.38 -6.98
N ASN A 56 -19.17 -10.40 -7.61
CA ASN A 56 -19.10 -10.55 -9.07
C ASN A 56 -18.62 -9.27 -9.79
N VAL A 57 -17.77 -8.48 -9.13
CA VAL A 57 -17.20 -7.25 -9.70
C VAL A 57 -16.23 -7.63 -10.82
N ARG A 58 -16.49 -7.12 -12.03
CA ARG A 58 -15.66 -7.38 -13.21
C ARG A 58 -14.54 -6.36 -13.33
N LYS A 59 -14.83 -5.11 -12.98
CA LYS A 59 -13.89 -3.99 -13.03
C LYS A 59 -14.02 -3.20 -11.73
N ALA A 60 -12.94 -3.13 -10.98
CA ALA A 60 -12.86 -2.22 -9.84
C ALA A 60 -12.38 -0.87 -10.35
N GLU A 61 -13.10 0.18 -9.98
CA GLU A 61 -12.81 1.55 -10.42
C GLU A 61 -12.16 2.32 -9.29
N ASP A 62 -12.76 2.27 -8.09
CA ASP A 62 -12.22 2.94 -6.91
C ASP A 62 -12.05 2.01 -5.71
N PHE A 63 -11.09 2.37 -4.86
CA PHE A 63 -10.79 1.70 -3.61
C PHE A 63 -10.75 2.73 -2.48
N TYR A 64 -11.56 2.51 -1.44
CA TYR A 64 -11.65 3.37 -0.27
C TYR A 64 -11.27 2.59 1.00
N VAL A 65 -10.53 3.23 1.88
CA VAL A 65 -10.18 2.70 3.21
C VAL A 65 -10.90 3.53 4.26
N PHE A 66 -11.68 2.84 5.10
CA PHE A 66 -12.35 3.47 6.22
C PHE A 66 -11.80 2.90 7.52
N ASN A 67 -11.05 3.72 8.26
CA ASN A 67 -10.44 3.33 9.53
C ASN A 67 -11.09 4.14 10.66
N ARG A 68 -11.95 3.48 11.46
CA ARG A 68 -12.50 4.02 12.71
C ARG A 68 -12.20 3.08 13.88
N LYS A 69 -13.18 2.28 14.31
CA LYS A 69 -13.00 1.22 15.33
C LYS A 69 -12.41 -0.06 14.73
N GLN A 70 -12.70 -0.32 13.46
CA GLN A 70 -12.18 -1.41 12.65
C GLN A 70 -11.93 -0.88 11.24
N THR A 71 -10.94 -1.45 10.56
CA THR A 71 -10.60 -1.10 9.17
C THR A 71 -11.52 -1.85 8.21
N TYR A 72 -12.19 -1.09 7.35
CA TYR A 72 -12.99 -1.60 6.25
C TYR A 72 -12.44 -1.12 4.92
N TYR A 73 -12.46 -2.01 3.94
CA TYR A 73 -12.08 -1.74 2.56
C TYR A 73 -13.32 -1.77 1.70
N THR A 74 -13.53 -0.71 0.93
CA THR A 74 -14.65 -0.61 0.00
C THR A 74 -14.14 -0.58 -1.43
N ILE A 75 -14.67 -1.45 -2.27
CA ILE A 75 -14.44 -1.43 -3.71
C ILE A 75 -15.70 -0.99 -4.41
N TYR A 76 -15.56 0.04 -5.22
CA TYR A 76 -16.56 0.47 -6.17
C TYR A 76 -16.27 -0.16 -7.53
N GLY A 77 -17.32 -0.64 -8.20
CA GLY A 77 -17.18 -1.12 -9.56
C GLY A 77 -18.45 -1.72 -10.12
N THR A 78 -18.35 -2.25 -11.33
CA THR A 78 -19.47 -2.83 -12.05
C THR A 78 -19.50 -4.34 -11.90
N ASN A 79 -20.66 -4.89 -11.57
CA ASN A 79 -20.88 -6.34 -11.53
C ASN A 79 -21.10 -6.92 -12.95
N LYS A 80 -21.15 -8.26 -13.06
CA LYS A 80 -21.40 -8.96 -14.34
C LYS A 80 -22.73 -8.60 -15.03
N ARG A 81 -23.69 -8.02 -14.30
CA ARG A 81 -25.00 -7.60 -14.82
C ARG A 81 -25.02 -6.14 -15.29
N GLY A 82 -23.87 -5.46 -15.27
CA GLY A 82 -23.78 -4.04 -15.62
C GLY A 82 -24.23 -3.09 -14.52
N GLN A 83 -24.43 -3.57 -13.28
CA GLN A 83 -24.88 -2.74 -12.16
C GLN A 83 -23.68 -2.24 -11.36
N GLU A 84 -23.72 -0.97 -10.97
CA GLU A 84 -22.75 -0.35 -10.08
C GLU A 84 -22.97 -0.83 -8.64
N VAL A 85 -21.91 -1.36 -8.02
CA VAL A 85 -21.96 -1.94 -6.68
C VAL A 85 -20.78 -1.48 -5.83
N TYR A 86 -21.04 -1.35 -4.54
CA TYR A 86 -20.04 -1.19 -3.50
C TYR A 86 -19.88 -2.51 -2.75
N VAL A 87 -18.67 -3.07 -2.75
CA VAL A 87 -18.30 -4.23 -1.94
C VAL A 87 -17.47 -3.77 -0.76
N ILE A 88 -18.01 -3.95 0.44
CA ILE A 88 -17.36 -3.58 1.70
C ILE A 88 -16.87 -4.85 2.38
N THR A 89 -15.57 -4.93 2.65
CA THR A 89 -14.95 -6.05 3.38
C THR A 89 -14.21 -5.56 4.61
N SER A 90 -14.29 -6.31 5.70
CA SER A 90 -13.41 -6.08 6.86
C SER A 90 -11.97 -6.46 6.52
N GLN A 91 -11.00 -5.86 7.22
CA GLN A 91 -9.58 -6.16 7.02
C GLN A 91 -9.21 -7.64 7.19
N ASN A 92 -9.96 -8.38 8.00
CA ASN A 92 -9.77 -9.83 8.20
C ASN A 92 -10.56 -10.71 7.20
N GLY A 93 -11.25 -10.11 6.21
CA GLY A 93 -12.02 -10.82 5.20
C GLY A 93 -13.26 -11.56 5.70
N LYS A 94 -13.58 -11.50 7.00
CA LYS A 94 -14.68 -12.29 7.60
C LYS A 94 -16.07 -11.69 7.36
N LYS A 95 -16.15 -10.38 7.13
CA LYS A 95 -17.42 -9.69 6.88
C LYS A 95 -17.37 -9.06 5.50
N VAL A 96 -18.30 -9.45 4.64
CA VAL A 96 -18.42 -8.94 3.27
C VAL A 96 -19.87 -8.55 3.04
N ASN A 97 -20.09 -7.27 2.78
CA ASN A 97 -21.41 -6.73 2.42
C ASN A 97 -21.34 -6.14 1.02
N ILE A 98 -22.40 -6.31 0.25
CA ILE A 98 -22.50 -5.81 -1.12
C ILE A 98 -23.75 -4.95 -1.21
N TYR A 99 -23.59 -3.73 -1.69
CA TYR A 99 -24.68 -2.77 -1.85
C TYR A 99 -24.74 -2.28 -3.29
N ALA A 100 -25.94 -2.15 -3.83
CA ALA A 100 -26.13 -1.51 -5.12
C ALA A 100 -26.04 0.02 -4.95
N GLN A 101 -25.31 0.70 -5.83
CA GLN A 101 -25.05 2.13 -5.72
C GLN A 101 -26.33 2.97 -5.87
N ASP A 102 -27.23 2.53 -6.74
CA ASP A 102 -28.54 3.14 -7.03
C ASP A 102 -29.51 3.13 -5.83
N LYS A 103 -29.31 2.21 -4.88
CA LYS A 103 -30.10 2.14 -3.64
C LYS A 103 -29.58 3.07 -2.53
N GLY A 104 -28.45 3.74 -2.77
CA GLY A 104 -27.86 4.69 -1.83
C GLY A 104 -28.27 6.13 -2.09
N ILE A 105 -27.76 7.04 -1.26
CA ILE A 105 -27.78 8.48 -1.54
C ILE A 105 -26.43 8.91 -2.10
N SER A 106 -26.42 9.92 -2.98
CA SER A 106 -25.18 10.48 -3.49
C SER A 106 -24.43 11.23 -2.38
N VAL A 107 -23.11 11.32 -2.52
CA VAL A 107 -22.23 12.06 -1.57
C VAL A 107 -22.70 13.51 -1.40
N ASN A 108 -23.16 14.15 -2.47
CA ASN A 108 -23.66 15.54 -2.43
C ASN A 108 -24.91 15.71 -1.56
N LYS A 109 -25.76 14.67 -1.49
CA LYS A 109 -26.98 14.69 -0.67
C LYS A 109 -26.72 14.35 0.81
N ALA A 110 -25.58 13.72 1.09
CA ALA A 110 -25.21 13.25 2.42
C ALA A 110 -24.39 14.27 3.23
N LYS A 111 -23.92 15.35 2.59
CA LYS A 111 -23.20 16.46 3.22
C LYS A 111 -24.16 17.46 3.84
#